data_AF-V8N8C4-F1
#
_entry.id   AF-V8N8C4-F1
#
_cell.length_a   1.000
_cell.length_b   1.000
_cell.length_c   1.000
_cell.angle_alpha   90.00
_cell.angle_beta   90.00
_cell.angle_gamma   90.00
#
_symmetry.space_group_name_H-M   'P 1'
#
loop_
_entity.id
_entity.type
_entity.pdbx_description
1 polymer ?
#
loop_
_entity_poly.entity_id
_entity_poly.type
_entity_poly.pdbx_seq_one_letter_code
_entity_poly.pdbx_strand_id
1 'polypeptide(L)'
;MQFIQSVPVAEVLATEESIQNFFRKYAPSETGPHGISAEVMDTYVKSCAGYCVITYILGVGDRHLDNLLLTKTGKLFHIDFGYILGRDPKPLPPPMKLNKEMVEGMGGTQSEQYQEFRKQCYTAFLHLRRLEFL
;
A
#
# COMPACT_ATOMS: atom_id res chain seq x y z
N MET A 1 1.32 14.81 16.64
CA MET A 1 1.48 13.86 15.52
C MET A 1 2.15 14.63 14.38
N GLN A 2 3.17 14.08 13.73
CA GLN A 2 3.80 14.73 12.57
C GLN A 2 2.83 14.70 11.38
N PHE A 3 2.63 15.83 10.72
CA PHE A 3 1.83 15.90 9.50
C PHE A 3 2.67 15.54 8.28
N ILE A 4 2.14 14.66 7.42
CA ILE A 4 2.76 14.26 6.15
C ILE A 4 1.80 14.67 5.04
N GLN A 5 2.24 15.51 4.12
CA GLN A 5 1.42 15.94 2.99
C GLN A 5 1.05 14.73 2.12
N SER A 6 -0.24 14.39 2.10
CA SER A 6 -0.78 13.16 1.52
C SER A 6 -2.28 13.29 1.33
N VAL A 7 -2.87 12.35 0.58
CA VAL A 7 -4.29 12.32 0.25
C VAL A 7 -4.84 10.94 0.62
N PRO A 8 -5.99 10.82 1.30
CA PRO A 8 -6.64 9.53 1.54
C PRO A 8 -6.96 8.81 0.23
N VAL A 9 -6.81 7.49 0.19
CA VAL A 9 -7.10 6.71 -1.03
C VAL A 9 -8.57 6.87 -1.43
N ALA A 10 -9.49 7.00 -0.47
CA ALA A 10 -10.90 7.30 -0.76
C ALA A 10 -11.07 8.58 -1.60
N GLU A 11 -10.36 9.65 -1.24
CA GLU A 11 -10.38 10.92 -1.97
C GLU A 11 -9.66 10.81 -3.32
N VAL A 12 -8.56 10.05 -3.40
CA VAL A 12 -7.88 9.77 -4.68
C VAL A 12 -8.84 9.12 -5.68
N LEU A 13 -9.62 8.12 -5.25
CA LEU A 13 -10.57 7.44 -6.12
C LEU A 13 -11.76 8.33 -6.48
N ALA A 14 -12.21 9.18 -5.57
CA ALA A 14 -13.30 10.13 -5.84
C ALA A 14 -12.90 11.21 -6.85
N THR A 15 -11.63 11.63 -6.85
CA THR A 15 -11.13 12.74 -7.67
C THR A 15 -10.49 12.32 -8.97
N GLU A 16 -9.78 11.18 -8.99
CA GLU A 16 -9.02 10.71 -10.14
C GLU A 16 -9.47 9.33 -10.64
N GLU A 17 -10.52 8.73 -10.06
CA GLU A 17 -11.07 7.39 -10.37
C GLU A 17 -10.17 6.20 -9.99
N SER A 18 -8.83 6.36 -10.05
CA SER A 18 -7.88 5.29 -9.74
C SER A 18 -6.54 5.82 -9.22
N ILE A 19 -5.82 4.98 -8.48
CA ILE A 19 -4.45 5.27 -8.01
C ILE A 19 -3.50 5.50 -9.20
N GLN A 20 -3.67 4.75 -10.31
CA GLN A 20 -2.85 4.94 -11.49
C GLN A 20 -3.08 6.31 -12.16
N ASN A 21 -4.34 6.74 -12.28
CA ASN A 21 -4.67 8.06 -12.83
C ASN A 21 -4.04 9.18 -11.98
N PHE A 22 -4.14 9.06 -10.64
CA PHE A 22 -3.49 9.98 -9.72
C PHE A 22 -1.98 10.05 -9.94
N PHE A 23 -1.30 8.91 -10.07
CA PHE A 23 0.13 8.92 -10.35
C PHE A 23 0.47 9.44 -11.75
N ARG A 24 -0.32 9.13 -12.78
CA ARG A 24 -0.12 9.69 -14.13
C ARG A 24 -0.25 11.21 -14.12
N LYS A 25 -1.14 11.77 -13.31
CA LYS A 25 -1.33 13.22 -13.18
C LYS A 25 -0.14 13.92 -12.51
N TYR A 26 0.44 13.33 -11.47
CA TYR A 26 1.48 13.99 -10.67
C TYR A 26 2.91 13.55 -10.99
N ALA A 27 3.08 12.39 -11.63
CA ALA A 27 4.37 11.80 -11.98
C ALA A 27 4.31 11.02 -13.32
N PRO A 28 3.96 11.68 -14.44
CA PRO A 28 3.91 11.02 -15.75
C PRO A 28 5.30 10.60 -16.24
N SER A 29 5.35 9.53 -17.03
CA SER A 29 6.56 9.13 -17.76
C SER A 29 6.19 8.32 -19.00
N GLU A 30 6.74 8.66 -20.17
CA GLU A 30 6.45 7.96 -21.43
C GLU A 30 7.04 6.54 -21.46
N THR A 31 8.19 6.33 -20.82
CA THR A 31 8.89 5.04 -20.78
C THR A 31 8.62 4.26 -19.50
N GLY A 32 7.90 4.87 -18.55
CA GLY A 32 7.62 4.28 -17.26
C GLY A 32 6.40 3.34 -17.27
N PRO A 33 6.31 2.43 -16.28
CA PRO A 33 5.22 1.47 -16.21
C PRO A 33 3.88 2.18 -16.11
N HIS A 34 2.91 1.77 -16.94
CA HIS A 34 1.55 2.34 -16.96
C HIS A 34 1.50 3.86 -17.19
N GLY A 35 2.53 4.44 -17.83
CA GLY A 35 2.65 5.88 -18.06
C GLY A 35 3.09 6.68 -16.82
N ILE A 36 3.63 6.00 -15.80
CA ILE A 36 3.99 6.56 -14.49
C ILE A 36 5.51 6.45 -14.30
N SER A 37 6.13 7.44 -13.65
CA SER A 37 7.53 7.36 -13.24
C SER A 37 7.87 6.04 -12.55
N ALA A 38 8.92 5.37 -13.05
CA ALA A 38 9.37 4.09 -12.50
C ALA A 38 9.73 4.19 -11.01
N GLU A 39 10.30 5.32 -10.56
CA GLU A 39 10.64 5.58 -9.16
C GLU A 39 9.39 5.66 -8.27
N VAL A 40 8.34 6.33 -8.76
CA VAL A 40 7.06 6.46 -8.03
C VAL A 40 6.36 5.11 -7.93
N MET A 41 6.37 4.32 -9.00
CA MET A 41 5.79 2.98 -9.00
C MET A 41 6.56 2.02 -8.09
N ASP A 42 7.91 2.06 -8.13
CA ASP A 42 8.75 1.27 -7.22
C ASP A 42 8.52 1.64 -5.75
N THR A 43 8.43 2.94 -5.45
CA THR A 43 8.10 3.44 -4.10
C THR A 43 6.73 2.96 -3.64
N TYR A 44 5.74 2.99 -4.53
CA TYR A 44 4.39 2.49 -4.25
C TYR A 44 4.36 0.99 -3.97
N VAL A 45 5.02 0.19 -4.80
CA VAL A 45 5.14 -1.26 -4.61
C VAL A 45 5.81 -1.59 -3.27
N LYS A 46 6.95 -0.95 -2.98
CA LYS A 46 7.71 -1.20 -1.74
C LYS A 46 6.93 -0.78 -0.49
N SER A 47 6.27 0.37 -0.52
CA SER A 47 5.47 0.85 0.62
C SER A 47 4.24 -0.02 0.86
N CYS A 48 3.53 -0.43 -0.20
CA CYS A 48 2.47 -1.44 -0.09
C CYS A 48 2.99 -2.73 0.57
N ALA A 49 4.11 -3.27 0.08
CA ALA A 49 4.66 -4.51 0.61
C ALA A 49 5.04 -4.40 2.10
N GLY A 50 5.73 -3.32 2.48
CA GLY A 50 6.11 -3.08 3.86
C GLY A 50 4.90 -2.97 4.80
N TYR A 51 3.89 -2.17 4.44
CA TYR A 51 2.71 -2.01 5.26
C TYR A 51 1.83 -3.27 5.31
N CYS A 52 1.71 -4.03 4.21
CA CYS A 52 1.02 -5.32 4.22
C CYS A 52 1.63 -6.28 5.24
N VAL A 53 2.96 -6.39 5.28
CA VAL A 53 3.66 -7.25 6.25
C VAL A 53 3.54 -6.73 7.68
N ILE A 54 3.75 -5.43 7.92
CA ILE A 54 3.68 -4.84 9.26
C ILE A 54 2.27 -4.94 9.84
N THR A 55 1.24 -4.62 9.05
CA THR A 55 -0.16 -4.69 9.50
C THR A 55 -0.61 -6.11 9.75
N TYR A 56 -0.09 -7.09 9.00
CA TYR A 56 -0.29 -8.51 9.27
C TYR A 56 0.33 -8.93 10.61
N ILE A 57 1.61 -8.61 10.84
CA ILE A 57 2.32 -8.99 12.09
C ILE A 57 1.66 -8.35 13.32
N LEU A 58 1.32 -7.06 13.23
CA LEU A 58 0.71 -6.33 14.34
C LEU A 58 -0.80 -6.60 14.49
N GLY A 59 -1.41 -7.33 13.56
CA GLY A 59 -2.85 -7.60 13.55
C GLY A 59 -3.69 -6.33 13.52
N VAL A 60 -3.33 -5.37 12.67
CA VAL A 60 -4.03 -4.07 12.57
C VAL A 60 -5.39 -4.27 11.90
N GLY A 61 -6.47 -3.92 12.60
CA GLY A 61 -7.85 -3.98 12.13
C GLY A 61 -8.34 -2.68 11.51
N ASP A 62 -9.61 -2.66 11.10
CA ASP A 62 -10.31 -1.46 10.61
C ASP A 62 -9.56 -0.70 9.50
N ARG A 63 -9.10 -1.45 8.50
CA ARG A 63 -8.43 -0.88 7.30
C ARG A 63 -9.48 -0.62 6.22
N HIS A 64 -9.81 0.66 6.03
CA HIS A 64 -10.64 1.18 4.95
C HIS A 64 -9.92 2.33 4.24
N LEU A 65 -10.41 2.75 3.06
CA LEU A 65 -9.70 3.63 2.14
C LEU A 65 -9.36 5.03 2.70
N ASP A 66 -10.06 5.48 3.75
CA ASP A 66 -9.73 6.74 4.45
C ASP A 66 -8.53 6.62 5.39
N ASN A 67 -8.27 5.40 5.91
CA ASN A 67 -7.13 5.11 6.77
C ASN A 67 -5.86 4.75 5.99
N LEU A 68 -5.96 4.68 4.66
CA LEU A 68 -4.82 4.50 3.76
C LEU A 68 -4.56 5.83 3.07
N LEU A 69 -3.38 6.40 3.28
CA LEU A 69 -2.99 7.68 2.68
C LEU A 69 -1.92 7.44 1.62
N LEU A 70 -1.96 8.27 0.59
CA LEU A 70 -1.10 8.19 -0.58
C LEU A 70 -0.42 9.54 -0.81
N THR A 71 0.88 9.51 -1.11
CA THR A 71 1.65 10.70 -1.48
C THR A 71 1.85 10.76 -3.00
N LYS A 72 2.10 11.96 -3.52
CA LYS A 72 2.44 12.16 -4.94
C LYS A 72 3.73 11.47 -5.37
N THR A 73 4.61 11.15 -4.41
CA THR A 73 5.87 10.41 -4.64
C THR A 73 5.69 8.90 -4.54
N GLY A 74 4.46 8.39 -4.42
CA GLY A 74 4.17 6.96 -4.45
C GLY A 74 4.10 6.30 -3.07
N LYS A 75 4.48 6.97 -1.98
CA LYS A 75 4.42 6.35 -0.64
C LYS A 75 2.96 6.13 -0.23
N LEU A 76 2.60 4.88 0.02
CA LEU A 76 1.37 4.47 0.69
C LEU A 76 1.66 4.22 2.18
N PHE A 77 0.80 4.70 3.06
CA PHE A 77 0.94 4.46 4.49
C PHE A 77 -0.42 4.40 5.20
N HIS A 78 -0.43 3.74 6.35
CA HIS A 78 -1.63 3.56 7.16
C HIS A 78 -1.62 4.59 8.30
N ILE A 79 -2.78 5.17 8.58
CA ILE A 79 -3.03 5.98 9.77
C ILE A 79 -4.07 5.32 10.67
N ASP A 80 -4.30 5.93 11.84
CA ASP A 80 -5.29 5.51 12.83
C ASP A 80 -5.17 4.03 13.22
N PHE A 81 -4.48 3.72 14.32
CA PHE A 81 -4.26 2.36 14.78
C PHE A 81 -5.15 2.01 15.98
N GLY A 82 -6.41 2.48 16.00
CA GLY A 82 -7.36 2.19 17.09
C GLY A 82 -7.66 0.69 17.30
N TYR A 83 -7.47 -0.13 16.26
CA TYR A 83 -7.68 -1.58 16.28
C TYR A 83 -6.37 -2.32 15.96
N ILE A 84 -5.79 -2.99 16.96
CA ILE A 84 -4.52 -3.73 16.86
C ILE A 84 -4.61 -5.10 17.53
N LEU A 85 -3.59 -5.94 17.35
CA LEU A 85 -3.46 -7.28 17.94
C LEU A 85 -4.68 -8.18 17.66
N GLY A 86 -5.20 -8.09 16.44
CA GLY A 86 -6.32 -8.92 15.97
C GLY A 86 -7.69 -8.39 16.33
N ARG A 87 -7.79 -7.26 17.04
CA ARG A 87 -9.08 -6.56 17.21
C ARG A 87 -9.50 -5.97 15.87
N ASP A 88 -10.77 -6.14 15.51
CA ASP A 88 -11.38 -5.54 14.33
C ASP A 88 -12.88 -5.36 14.62
N PRO A 89 -13.51 -4.25 14.22
CA PRO A 89 -14.95 -4.08 14.38
C PRO A 89 -15.76 -5.07 13.52
N LYS A 90 -15.18 -5.59 12.43
CA LYS A 90 -15.83 -6.55 11.54
C LYS A 90 -15.57 -7.99 12.01
N PRO A 91 -16.59 -8.88 11.96
CA PRO A 91 -16.37 -10.29 12.20
C PRO A 91 -15.50 -10.91 11.09
N LEU A 92 -14.55 -11.77 11.47
CA LEU A 92 -13.65 -12.52 10.57
C LEU A 92 -12.85 -11.62 9.60
N PRO A 93 -12.02 -10.71 10.12
CA PRO A 93 -11.20 -9.86 9.28
C PRO A 93 -10.20 -10.69 8.46
N PRO A 94 -9.94 -10.33 7.18
CA PRO A 94 -8.89 -10.98 6.41
C PRO A 94 -7.54 -10.73 7.11
N PRO A 95 -6.65 -11.74 7.14
CA PRO A 95 -5.36 -11.63 7.82
C PRO A 95 -4.46 -10.61 7.12
N MET A 96 -4.46 -10.59 5.78
CA MET A 96 -3.72 -9.63 4.98
C MET A 96 -4.61 -8.44 4.60
N LYS A 97 -4.14 -7.22 4.85
CA LYS A 97 -4.86 -5.98 4.51
C LYS A 97 -4.41 -5.48 3.14
N LEU A 98 -4.89 -6.15 2.10
CA LEU A 98 -4.65 -5.79 0.69
C LEU A 98 -6.02 -5.66 0.00
N ASN A 99 -6.36 -4.46 -0.47
CA ASN A 99 -7.62 -4.22 -1.16
C ASN A 99 -7.44 -4.24 -2.69
N LYS A 100 -8.56 -4.24 -3.41
CA LYS A 100 -8.59 -4.35 -4.87
C LYS A 100 -7.91 -3.14 -5.52
N GLU A 101 -8.15 -1.95 -4.99
CA GLU A 101 -7.65 -0.68 -5.50
C GLU A 101 -6.12 -0.62 -5.42
N MET A 102 -5.53 -1.18 -4.36
CA MET A 102 -4.08 -1.29 -4.23
C MET A 102 -3.48 -2.16 -5.33
N VAL A 103 -4.11 -3.31 -5.61
CA VAL A 103 -3.68 -4.26 -6.64
C VAL A 103 -3.84 -3.67 -8.05
N GLU A 104 -4.94 -2.96 -8.29
CA GLU A 104 -5.15 -2.22 -9.55
C GLU A 104 -4.14 -1.08 -9.71
N GLY A 105 -3.76 -0.42 -8.61
CA GLY A 105 -2.65 0.56 -8.59
C GLY A 105 -1.33 -0.03 -9.12
N MET A 106 -1.07 -1.31 -8.87
CA MET A 106 0.10 -2.04 -9.41
C MET A 106 -0.09 -2.51 -10.86
N GLY A 107 -1.26 -2.34 -11.46
CA GLY A 107 -1.58 -2.87 -12.79
C GLY A 107 -2.17 -4.28 -12.79
N GLY A 108 -2.70 -4.73 -11.66
CA GLY A 108 -3.38 -6.02 -11.54
C GLY A 108 -2.45 -7.19 -11.20
N THR A 109 -3.03 -8.37 -10.95
CA THR A 109 -2.30 -9.56 -10.46
C THR A 109 -1.31 -10.17 -11.46
N GLN A 110 -1.42 -9.80 -12.73
CA GLN A 110 -0.54 -10.27 -13.80
C GLN A 110 0.60 -9.30 -14.11
N SER A 111 0.65 -8.14 -13.45
CA SER A 111 1.72 -7.16 -13.71
C SER A 111 3.05 -7.58 -13.07
N GLU A 112 4.14 -7.12 -13.66
CA GLU A 112 5.48 -7.28 -13.07
C GLU A 112 5.57 -6.62 -11.69
N GLN A 113 4.91 -5.47 -11.52
CA GLN A 113 4.86 -4.74 -10.25
C GLN A 113 4.19 -5.57 -9.15
N TYR A 114 3.14 -6.33 -9.47
CA TYR A 114 2.50 -7.22 -8.50
C TYR A 114 3.41 -8.40 -8.12
N GLN A 115 4.19 -8.94 -9.05
CA GLN A 115 5.18 -9.97 -8.73
C GLN A 115 6.30 -9.42 -7.84
N GLU A 116 6.80 -8.21 -8.13
CA GLU A 116 7.78 -7.55 -7.28
C GLU A 116 7.19 -7.25 -5.89
N PHE A 117 5.94 -6.79 -5.78
CA PHE A 117 5.23 -6.65 -4.51
C PHE A 117 5.27 -7.93 -3.68
N ARG A 118 4.93 -9.08 -4.28
CA ARG A 118 4.94 -10.38 -3.58
C ARG A 118 6.34 -10.75 -3.09
N LYS A 119 7.36 -10.54 -3.92
CA LYS A 119 8.76 -10.78 -3.58
C LYS A 119 9.22 -9.88 -2.43
N GLN A 120 8.85 -8.60 -2.45
CA GLN A 120 9.14 -7.66 -1.36
C GLN A 120 8.43 -8.05 -0.06
N CYS A 121 7.16 -8.45 -0.11
CA CYS A 121 6.43 -8.98 1.05
C CYS A 121 7.15 -10.18 1.68
N TYR A 122 7.54 -11.17 0.86
CA TYR A 122 8.27 -12.34 1.33
C TYR A 122 9.60 -11.96 1.98
N THR A 123 10.38 -11.13 1.30
CA THR A 123 11.70 -10.69 1.77
C THR A 123 11.59 -9.92 3.09
N ALA A 124 10.67 -8.95 3.18
CA ALA A 124 10.41 -8.19 4.39
C ALA A 124 9.98 -9.08 5.56
N PHE A 125 9.05 -10.02 5.32
CA PHE A 125 8.61 -10.95 6.36
C PHE A 125 9.75 -11.85 6.87
N LEU A 126 10.59 -12.38 5.97
CA LEU A 126 11.74 -13.17 6.37
C LEU A 126 12.75 -12.37 7.21
N HIS A 127 13.02 -11.13 6.83
CA HIS A 127 13.94 -10.28 7.60
C HIS A 127 13.39 -9.98 8.99
N LEU A 128 12.10 -9.60 9.10
CA LEU A 128 11.48 -9.32 10.39
C LEU A 128 11.43 -10.56 11.30
N ARG A 129 11.18 -11.75 10.73
CA ARG A 129 11.22 -13.00 11.49
C ARG A 129 12.60 -13.36 12.04
N ARG A 130 13.68 -12.98 11.37
CA ARG A 130 15.04 -13.23 11.88
C ARG A 130 15.35 -12.36 13.10
N LEU A 131 14.75 -11.17 13.19
CA LEU A 131 14.93 -10.27 14.33
C LEU A 131 14.28 -10.81 15.61
N GLU A 132 13.29 -11.71 15.52
CA GLU A 132 12.72 -12.38 16.71
C GLU A 132 13.69 -13.37 17.39
N PHE A 133 14.80 -13.73 16.73
CA PHE A 133 15.80 -14.67 17.24
C PHE A 133 17.15 -14.01 17.59
N LEU A 134 17.18 -12.69 17.73
CA LEU A 134 18.32 -11.90 18.24
C LEU A 134 17.96 -11.25 19.57
#